data_AF-A0AAD6FM30-F1
#
_entry.id   AF-A0AAD6FM30-F1
#
_cell.length_a   1.000
_cell.length_b   1.000
_cell.length_c   1.000
_cell.angle_alpha   90.00
_cell.angle_beta   90.00
_cell.angle_gamma   90.00
#
_symmetry.space_group_name_H-M   'P 1'
#
loop_
_entity.id
_entity.type
_entity.pdbx_description
1 polymer ?
#
loop_
_entity_poly.entity_id
_entity_poly.type
_entity_poly.pdbx_seq_one_letter_code
_entity_poly.pdbx_strand_id
1 'polypeptide(L)'
;MGHCVSYTEVRQFLTSVAADQISRTESGVYIPTGLTGVTGLVDAAIDNFDQNEDTLDGKQTTHAMASVVYRRGHVSTTYECLARVPERSLSTLNTADLNGEKLHRYIKPPKRPEPPELPKPEILNSSLQSSRRQRPGSSGKPCNQKKGKCAITGAQEQLLRDVQHAFHGNDKATAQQLIGEVETELTGIQNIIQTFIVEGAKQSATFGYWLMFLKGADLLLRILRSEREADFQLHLNSICEVIPWFRAAGRTNYAKYMPVYVAEMKALEHEQPEAYTFMQEGGFVVRRSEDHSFNCVATDQALEQTINREGKSQGGVVGFTLRKAALTRWLMTRHVTTAYVDAMKDLCDTDAKGPKAHKEHGASRMDRDEGDIQKIMEAVEQKQNPFDLDSIPEELINIASGQVASEKVAKELSSFLQDGAEQNAIFIGQRLAKSKKTKSFWDPEKRKQCGTFKDMKTSGGVITRKVHMDSDVFFRRLLAVSKQREVSMETVMSHELAAVPALCFMMMEA
;
A
#
# COMPACT_ATOMS: atom_id res chain seq x y z
N MET A 1 -31.32 -10.19 34.04
CA MET A 1 -30.45 -10.85 35.04
C MET A 1 -29.05 -10.89 34.45
N GLY A 2 -28.09 -10.18 35.05
CA GLY A 2 -26.70 -10.22 34.57
C GLY A 2 -26.05 -11.50 35.04
N HIS A 3 -25.75 -12.43 34.12
CA HIS A 3 -24.92 -13.58 34.43
C HIS A 3 -23.51 -13.07 34.74
N CYS A 4 -23.14 -12.97 36.03
CA CYS A 4 -21.78 -12.69 36.45
C CYS A 4 -21.07 -14.01 36.78
N VAL A 5 -19.91 -14.22 36.17
CA VAL A 5 -19.01 -15.32 36.50
C VAL A 5 -17.96 -14.80 37.48
N SER A 6 -17.64 -15.55 38.54
CA SER A 6 -16.62 -15.12 39.49
C SER A 6 -15.23 -15.11 38.84
N TYR A 7 -14.35 -14.22 39.30
CA TYR A 7 -12.96 -14.19 38.81
C TYR A 7 -12.26 -15.54 38.99
N THR A 8 -12.49 -16.21 40.13
CA THR A 8 -11.93 -17.53 40.43
C THR A 8 -12.38 -18.57 39.41
N GLU A 9 -13.66 -18.54 39.04
CA GLU A 9 -14.24 -19.45 38.06
C GLU A 9 -13.64 -19.22 36.66
N VAL A 10 -13.55 -17.97 36.20
CA VAL A 10 -12.89 -17.63 34.92
C VAL A 10 -11.43 -18.08 34.93
N ARG A 11 -10.71 -17.84 36.03
CA ARG A 11 -9.32 -18.25 36.18
C ARG A 11 -9.19 -19.77 36.17
N GLN A 12 -10.08 -20.51 36.84
CA GLN A 12 -10.07 -21.97 36.88
C GLN A 12 -10.35 -22.56 35.51
N PHE A 13 -11.31 -22.00 34.78
CA PHE A 13 -11.59 -22.38 33.40
C PHE A 13 -10.37 -22.19 32.50
N LEU A 14 -9.81 -20.97 32.43
CA LEU A 14 -8.62 -20.68 31.61
C LEU A 14 -7.42 -21.56 31.99
N THR A 15 -7.27 -21.86 33.29
CA THR A 15 -6.22 -22.74 33.79
C THR A 15 -6.44 -24.19 33.35
N SER A 16 -7.71 -24.65 33.33
CA SER A 16 -8.08 -25.99 32.87
C SER A 16 -7.84 -26.15 31.37
N VAL A 17 -8.24 -25.16 30.58
CA VAL A 17 -7.98 -25.12 29.13
C VAL A 17 -6.48 -25.16 28.87
N ALA A 18 -5.69 -24.32 29.55
CA ALA A 18 -4.25 -24.32 29.37
C ALA A 18 -3.62 -25.68 29.73
N ALA A 19 -4.04 -26.30 30.84
CA ALA A 19 -3.55 -27.62 31.24
C ALA A 19 -3.90 -28.71 30.22
N ASP A 20 -5.13 -28.73 29.70
CA ASP A 20 -5.55 -29.64 28.63
C ASP A 20 -4.67 -29.45 27.38
N GLN A 21 -4.49 -28.21 26.93
CA GLN A 21 -3.70 -27.93 25.74
C GLN A 21 -2.22 -28.32 25.92
N ILE A 22 -1.63 -28.06 27.09
CA ILE A 22 -0.26 -28.48 27.42
C ILE A 22 -0.15 -30.02 27.48
N SER A 23 -1.16 -30.72 28.00
CA SER A 23 -1.14 -32.18 28.11
C SER A 23 -1.13 -32.89 26.75
N ARG A 24 -1.53 -32.19 25.68
CA ARG A 24 -1.52 -32.66 24.30
C ARG A 24 -0.17 -32.46 23.59
N THR A 25 0.85 -31.98 24.30
CA THR A 25 2.22 -31.85 23.79
C THR A 25 2.82 -33.24 23.55
N GLU A 26 3.18 -33.53 22.30
CA GLU A 26 3.88 -34.75 21.91
C GLU A 26 5.36 -34.46 21.66
N SER A 27 6.25 -35.29 22.21
CA SER A 27 7.71 -35.17 22.03
C SER A 27 8.31 -33.79 22.37
N GLY A 28 7.68 -33.06 23.30
CA GLY A 28 8.14 -31.72 23.72
C GLY A 28 7.82 -30.59 22.74
N VAL A 29 6.93 -30.82 21.77
CA VAL A 29 6.43 -29.79 20.84
C VAL A 29 4.91 -29.67 20.99
N TYR A 30 4.44 -28.48 21.37
CA TYR A 30 3.01 -28.18 21.38
C TYR A 30 2.54 -27.89 19.95
N ILE A 31 1.52 -28.63 19.50
CA ILE A 31 0.82 -28.37 18.25
C ILE A 31 -0.67 -28.17 18.59
N PRO A 32 -1.25 -26.99 18.31
CA PRO A 32 -2.67 -26.75 18.50
C PRO A 32 -3.54 -27.82 17.83
N THR A 33 -4.62 -28.24 18.49
CA THR A 33 -5.52 -29.31 18.01
C THR A 33 -6.13 -29.03 16.64
N GLY A 34 -6.31 -27.76 16.26
CA GLY A 34 -6.76 -27.39 14.91
C GLY A 34 -5.75 -27.68 13.80
N LEU A 35 -4.50 -28.04 14.15
CA LEU A 35 -3.41 -28.32 13.21
C LEU A 35 -3.02 -29.80 13.17
N THR A 36 -3.44 -30.63 14.14
CA THR A 36 -3.10 -32.06 14.21
C THR A 36 -4.09 -32.94 13.44
N GLY A 37 -3.63 -34.10 12.97
CA GLY A 37 -4.51 -35.17 12.46
C GLY A 37 -5.13 -34.94 11.07
N VAL A 38 -4.74 -33.89 10.34
CA VAL A 38 -5.32 -33.57 9.03
C VAL A 38 -4.20 -33.25 8.03
N THR A 39 -4.32 -33.72 6.78
CA THR A 39 -3.36 -33.48 5.68
C THR A 39 -3.63 -32.16 4.94
N GLY A 40 -2.60 -31.37 4.62
CA GLY A 40 -2.72 -30.13 3.83
C GLY A 40 -1.69 -29.07 4.22
N LEU A 41 -1.67 -27.97 3.47
CA LEU A 41 -0.76 -26.85 3.70
C LEU A 41 -1.12 -26.08 4.97
N VAL A 42 -0.06 -25.67 5.67
CA VAL A 42 -0.11 -24.80 6.84
C VAL A 42 0.63 -23.52 6.46
N ASP A 43 -0.03 -22.39 6.62
CA ASP A 43 0.53 -21.07 6.37
C ASP A 43 0.71 -20.30 7.68
N ALA A 44 1.66 -19.37 7.73
CA ALA A 44 1.91 -18.58 8.92
C ALA A 44 2.07 -17.10 8.57
N ALA A 45 1.37 -16.25 9.30
CA ALA A 45 1.66 -14.81 9.36
C ALA A 45 2.63 -14.57 10.50
N ILE A 46 3.71 -13.84 10.23
CA ILE A 46 4.69 -13.49 11.26
C ILE A 46 4.95 -11.99 11.16
N ASP A 47 4.77 -11.29 12.28
CA ASP A 47 5.02 -9.86 12.36
C ASP A 47 5.63 -9.47 13.72
N ASN A 48 6.15 -8.27 13.79
CA ASN A 48 6.65 -7.70 15.04
C ASN A 48 5.48 -7.44 16.00
N PHE A 49 5.68 -7.88 17.25
CA PHE A 49 4.83 -7.55 18.37
C PHE A 49 5.61 -6.61 19.30
N ASP A 50 5.43 -5.32 19.05
CA ASP A 50 6.02 -4.25 19.85
C ASP A 50 4.97 -3.68 20.81
N GLN A 51 5.31 -3.62 22.09
CA GLN A 51 4.43 -3.09 23.12
C GLN A 51 5.23 -2.46 24.28
N ASN A 52 4.75 -1.35 24.83
CA ASN A 52 5.28 -0.82 26.08
C ASN A 52 4.93 -1.78 27.23
N GLU A 53 5.94 -2.16 28.01
CA GLU A 53 5.74 -2.92 29.22
C GLU A 53 5.26 -2.02 30.35
N ASP A 54 4.38 -2.55 31.18
CA ASP A 54 3.85 -1.85 32.33
C ASP A 54 4.87 -1.94 33.48
N THR A 55 5.99 -1.24 33.32
CA THR A 55 7.05 -1.12 34.32
C THR A 55 6.93 0.19 35.08
N LEU A 56 7.40 0.22 36.33
CA LEU A 56 7.33 1.41 37.19
C LEU A 56 7.99 2.66 36.56
N ASP A 57 8.96 2.47 35.65
CA ASP A 57 9.65 3.53 34.93
C ASP A 57 9.08 3.82 33.53
N GLY A 58 8.14 3.01 33.03
CA GLY A 58 7.51 3.13 31.71
C GLY A 58 8.48 3.04 30.52
N LYS A 59 9.70 2.54 30.73
CA LYS A 59 10.79 2.57 29.74
C LYS A 59 11.04 1.23 29.05
N GLN A 60 10.48 0.15 29.57
CA GLN A 60 10.68 -1.17 28.98
C GLN A 60 9.67 -1.43 27.87
N THR A 61 10.14 -2.11 26.83
CA THR A 61 9.34 -2.46 25.66
C THR A 61 9.55 -3.94 25.37
N THR A 62 8.44 -4.65 25.18
CA THR A 62 8.47 -6.00 24.64
C THR A 62 8.70 -5.87 23.14
N HIS A 63 9.79 -6.48 22.67
CA HIS A 63 10.09 -6.67 21.25
C HIS A 63 10.06 -8.16 20.94
N ALA A 64 8.92 -8.64 20.46
CA ALA A 64 8.69 -10.04 20.14
C ALA A 64 8.28 -10.23 18.68
N MET A 65 8.28 -11.48 18.21
CA MET A 65 7.63 -11.86 16.95
C MET A 65 6.31 -12.55 17.30
N ALA A 66 5.19 -12.01 16.84
CA ALA A 66 3.93 -12.73 16.84
C ALA A 66 3.89 -13.61 15.60
N SER A 67 3.57 -14.89 15.81
CA SER A 67 3.31 -15.83 14.73
C SER A 67 1.89 -16.36 14.88
N VAL A 68 1.14 -16.35 13.79
CA VAL A 68 -0.19 -16.94 13.70
C VAL A 68 -0.14 -17.98 12.62
N VAL A 69 -0.47 -19.21 12.99
CA VAL A 69 -0.47 -20.34 12.08
C VAL A 69 -1.91 -20.60 11.68
N TYR A 70 -2.16 -20.59 10.37
CA TYR A 70 -3.45 -20.85 9.78
C TYR A 70 -3.42 -22.18 9.05
N ARG A 71 -4.63 -22.67 8.84
CA ARG A 71 -4.90 -23.82 8.00
C ARG A 71 -6.28 -23.63 7.41
N ARG A 72 -6.39 -23.75 6.09
CA ARG A 72 -7.69 -23.75 5.41
C ARG A 72 -8.30 -25.15 5.47
N GLY A 73 -9.57 -25.25 5.87
CA GLY A 73 -10.32 -26.50 5.87
C GLY A 73 -11.35 -26.60 7.00
N HIS A 74 -12.22 -27.61 6.89
CA HIS A 74 -13.19 -27.92 7.94
C HIS A 74 -12.50 -28.59 9.12
N VAL A 75 -12.57 -27.98 10.29
CA VAL A 75 -12.20 -28.62 11.54
C VAL A 75 -13.36 -29.54 11.94
N SER A 76 -13.13 -30.86 11.95
CA SER A 76 -14.06 -31.81 12.56
C SER A 76 -14.11 -31.52 14.06
N THR A 77 -15.21 -30.93 14.53
CA THR A 77 -15.39 -30.49 15.90
C THR A 77 -16.01 -31.59 16.75
N THR A 78 -15.26 -32.66 17.00
CA THR A 78 -15.57 -33.54 18.14
C THR A 78 -15.05 -32.88 19.41
N TYR A 79 -15.93 -32.20 20.13
CA TYR A 79 -15.61 -31.58 21.41
C TYR A 79 -15.60 -32.66 22.51
N GLU A 80 -14.42 -33.04 22.98
CA GLU A 80 -14.29 -33.74 24.24
C GLU A 80 -14.50 -32.75 25.40
N CYS A 81 -15.20 -33.19 26.44
CA CYS A 81 -15.47 -32.34 27.60
C CYS A 81 -14.17 -32.06 28.36
N LEU A 82 -13.80 -30.77 28.48
CA LEU A 82 -12.61 -30.35 29.19
C LEU A 82 -12.69 -30.71 30.69
N ALA A 83 -11.71 -31.49 31.17
CA ALA A 83 -11.59 -31.80 32.58
C ALA A 83 -11.19 -30.54 33.38
N ARG A 84 -11.94 -30.22 34.44
CA ARG A 84 -11.62 -29.09 35.32
C ARG A 84 -10.44 -29.42 36.22
N VAL A 85 -9.48 -28.50 36.31
CA VAL A 85 -8.40 -28.62 37.31
C VAL A 85 -8.95 -28.30 38.71
N PRO A 86 -8.44 -28.96 39.78
CA PRO A 86 -8.78 -28.60 41.16
C PRO A 86 -8.44 -27.14 41.47
N GLU A 87 -9.23 -26.45 42.30
CA GLU A 87 -9.04 -25.03 42.64
C GLU A 87 -7.66 -24.75 43.28
N ARG A 88 -7.13 -25.71 44.05
CA ARG A 88 -5.76 -25.68 44.59
C ARG A 88 -4.64 -25.63 43.53
N SER A 89 -4.93 -26.02 42.29
CA SER A 89 -3.97 -26.03 41.17
C SER A 89 -3.72 -24.64 40.58
N LEU A 90 -4.56 -23.65 40.94
CA LEU A 90 -4.44 -22.26 40.51
C LEU A 90 -3.12 -21.60 40.95
N SER A 91 -2.51 -22.09 42.05
CA SER A 91 -1.20 -21.68 42.56
C SER A 91 -0.03 -22.52 42.05
N THR A 92 -0.28 -23.71 41.50
CA THR A 92 0.76 -24.73 41.22
C THR A 92 1.24 -24.73 39.77
N LEU A 93 0.42 -24.23 38.83
CA LEU A 93 0.83 -23.96 37.44
C LEU A 93 1.83 -22.78 37.32
N ASN A 94 2.33 -22.26 38.45
CA ASN A 94 3.23 -21.11 38.48
C ASN A 94 4.72 -21.42 38.32
N THR A 95 5.19 -22.68 38.38
CA THR A 95 6.66 -22.87 38.43
C THR A 95 7.23 -24.17 37.86
N ALA A 96 6.50 -25.30 37.86
CA ALA A 96 7.14 -26.59 37.59
C ALA A 96 7.18 -26.99 36.10
N ASP A 97 6.08 -26.90 35.36
CA ASP A 97 6.00 -27.51 34.01
C ASP A 97 6.32 -26.56 32.84
N LEU A 98 6.26 -25.24 33.06
CA LEU A 98 6.47 -24.22 32.00
C LEU A 98 7.90 -23.66 31.94
N ASN A 99 8.75 -23.98 32.93
CA ASN A 99 10.17 -23.59 32.93
C ASN A 99 11.08 -24.71 32.40
N GLY A 100 10.55 -25.93 32.21
CA GLY A 100 11.32 -27.11 31.80
C GLY A 100 11.53 -27.22 30.29
N GLU A 101 10.73 -26.53 29.47
CA GLU A 101 10.93 -26.51 28.03
C GLU A 101 12.20 -25.73 27.68
N LYS A 102 13.16 -26.45 27.11
CA LYS A 102 14.35 -25.85 26.53
C LYS A 102 13.91 -24.98 25.36
N LEU A 103 13.76 -23.67 25.59
CA LEU A 103 13.52 -22.72 24.51
C LEU A 103 14.69 -22.79 23.52
N HIS A 104 14.47 -23.48 22.40
CA HIS A 104 15.42 -23.53 21.30
C HIS A 104 15.42 -22.17 20.62
N ARG A 105 16.28 -21.26 21.10
CA ARG A 105 16.47 -19.96 20.46
C ARG A 105 16.92 -20.21 19.02
N TYR A 106 16.25 -19.54 18.08
CA TYR A 106 16.72 -19.50 16.70
C TYR A 106 18.18 -19.02 16.68
N ILE A 107 19.08 -19.93 16.31
CA ILE A 107 20.49 -19.61 16.12
C ILE A 107 20.59 -19.09 14.70
N LYS A 108 20.72 -17.77 14.56
CA LYS A 108 20.95 -17.16 13.26
C LYS A 108 22.15 -17.83 12.60
N PRO A 109 22.01 -18.40 11.40
CA PRO A 109 23.11 -19.08 10.74
C PRO A 109 24.27 -18.08 10.53
N PRO A 110 25.53 -18.51 10.75
CA PRO A 110 26.70 -17.63 10.66
C PRO A 110 26.87 -17.09 9.24
N LYS A 111 26.44 -17.85 8.23
CA LYS A 111 26.38 -17.44 6.82
C LYS A 111 24.92 -17.27 6.41
N ARG A 112 24.57 -16.09 5.89
CA ARG A 112 23.24 -15.86 5.32
C ARG A 112 23.13 -16.58 3.98
N PRO A 113 22.10 -17.43 3.77
CA PRO A 113 21.92 -18.13 2.50
C PRO A 113 21.62 -17.11 1.39
N GLU A 114 22.32 -17.21 0.26
CA GLU A 114 21.97 -16.42 -0.91
C GLU A 114 20.67 -16.96 -1.55
N PRO A 115 19.87 -16.10 -2.18
CA PRO A 115 18.75 -16.54 -3.01
C PRO A 115 19.20 -17.53 -4.10
N PRO A 116 18.32 -18.45 -4.52
CA PRO A 116 18.62 -19.37 -5.59
C PRO A 116 18.95 -18.62 -6.89
N GLU A 117 19.92 -19.15 -7.64
CA GLU A 117 20.29 -18.59 -8.94
C GLU A 117 19.25 -18.96 -9.99
N LEU A 118 18.90 -18.00 -10.85
CA LEU A 118 17.87 -18.14 -11.86
C LEU A 118 18.47 -18.68 -13.17
N PRO A 119 18.01 -19.84 -13.66
CA PRO A 119 18.44 -20.37 -14.96
C PRO A 119 17.90 -19.53 -16.13
N LYS A 120 16.69 -18.96 -15.98
CA LYS A 120 15.98 -18.16 -16.99
C LYS A 120 15.55 -16.81 -16.39
N PRO A 121 16.44 -15.83 -16.26
CA PRO A 121 16.13 -14.53 -15.66
C PRO A 121 15.08 -13.72 -16.43
N GLU A 122 14.84 -14.06 -17.71
CA GLU A 122 13.82 -13.43 -18.56
C GLU A 122 12.40 -13.61 -17.99
N ILE A 123 12.20 -14.62 -17.14
CA ILE A 123 10.94 -14.83 -16.43
C ILE A 123 10.57 -13.65 -15.52
N LEU A 124 11.54 -12.83 -15.09
CA LEU A 124 11.29 -11.64 -14.29
C LEU A 124 10.83 -10.44 -15.14
N ASN A 125 11.03 -10.50 -16.45
CA ASN A 125 10.65 -9.44 -17.40
C ASN A 125 9.37 -9.77 -18.17
N SER A 126 8.90 -11.02 -18.13
CA SER A 126 7.61 -11.39 -18.68
C SER A 126 6.50 -11.05 -17.68
N SER A 127 5.62 -10.12 -18.07
CA SER A 127 4.22 -10.21 -17.62
C SER A 127 3.78 -11.63 -17.98
N LEU A 128 3.31 -12.41 -17.00
CA LEU A 128 2.60 -13.64 -17.31
C LEU A 128 1.48 -13.23 -18.27
N GLN A 129 1.49 -13.84 -19.45
CA GLN A 129 0.53 -13.52 -20.49
C GLN A 129 -0.85 -13.80 -19.89
N SER A 130 -1.58 -12.75 -19.50
CA SER A 130 -3.04 -12.83 -19.45
C SER A 130 -3.44 -13.31 -20.83
N SER A 131 -4.11 -14.47 -20.89
CA SER A 131 -4.91 -14.95 -22.01
C SER A 131 -4.90 -14.01 -23.22
N ARG A 132 -4.23 -14.45 -24.30
CA ARG A 132 -4.26 -13.81 -25.62
C ARG A 132 -5.69 -13.35 -25.97
N ARG A 133 -6.03 -12.07 -25.73
CA ARG A 133 -6.79 -11.32 -26.71
C ARG A 133 -5.77 -10.93 -27.76
N GLN A 134 -5.99 -11.46 -28.96
CA GLN A 134 -5.13 -11.33 -30.12
C GLN A 134 -4.63 -9.89 -30.27
N ARG A 135 -3.32 -9.70 -30.45
CA ARG A 135 -2.82 -8.47 -31.08
C ARG A 135 -3.54 -8.33 -32.41
N PRO A 136 -4.27 -7.23 -32.69
CA PRO A 136 -4.64 -6.93 -34.06
C PRO A 136 -3.34 -6.76 -34.84
N GLY A 137 -3.22 -7.47 -35.95
CA GLY A 137 -2.05 -7.41 -36.82
C GLY A 137 -1.72 -5.97 -37.19
N SER A 138 -0.45 -5.62 -37.05
CA SER A 138 0.12 -4.38 -37.57
C SER A 138 0.11 -4.42 -39.10
N SER A 139 -1.02 -4.06 -39.71
CA SER A 139 -1.12 -3.74 -41.13
C SER A 139 -2.09 -2.58 -41.31
N GLY A 140 -1.72 -1.42 -40.79
CA GLY A 140 -2.38 -0.15 -41.06
C GLY A 140 -1.32 0.87 -41.47
N LYS A 141 -1.35 1.30 -42.74
CA LYS A 141 -0.55 2.42 -43.22
C LYS A 141 -0.77 3.65 -42.33
N PRO A 142 0.24 4.51 -42.12
CA PRO A 142 0.06 5.72 -41.32
C PRO A 142 -1.02 6.59 -41.96
N CYS A 143 -2.10 6.83 -41.22
CA CYS A 143 -3.14 7.73 -41.66
C CYS A 143 -2.59 9.16 -41.60
N ASN A 144 -2.32 9.74 -42.76
CA ASN A 144 -2.12 11.19 -42.91
C ASN A 144 -3.46 11.88 -42.66
N GLN A 145 -3.85 12.05 -41.40
CA GLN A 145 -4.92 12.97 -41.03
C GLN A 145 -4.29 14.22 -40.44
N LYS A 146 -4.55 15.33 -41.14
CA LYS A 146 -4.17 16.69 -40.78
C LYS A 146 -4.69 17.02 -39.37
N LYS A 147 -3.90 17.79 -38.62
CA LYS A 147 -4.25 18.50 -37.38
C LYS A 147 -5.76 18.81 -37.32
N GLY A 148 -6.50 18.09 -36.48
CA GLY A 148 -7.92 18.33 -36.23
C GLY A 148 -8.76 17.06 -36.06
N LYS A 149 -9.10 16.76 -34.80
CA LYS A 149 -10.12 15.81 -34.31
C LYS A 149 -9.72 14.32 -34.19
N CYS A 150 -8.88 14.02 -33.21
CA CYS A 150 -9.01 12.77 -32.45
C CYS A 150 -9.86 13.06 -31.19
N ALA A 151 -11.12 13.44 -31.40
CA ALA A 151 -12.03 13.80 -30.32
C ALA A 151 -13.00 12.65 -30.04
N ILE A 152 -13.27 12.39 -28.75
CA ILE A 152 -14.39 11.56 -28.31
C ILE A 152 -15.66 12.08 -29.00
N THR A 153 -16.47 11.19 -29.57
CA THR A 153 -17.73 11.60 -30.19
C THR A 153 -18.71 12.06 -29.12
N GLY A 154 -19.64 12.97 -29.45
CA GLY A 154 -20.65 13.42 -28.48
C GLY A 154 -21.47 12.27 -27.88
N ALA A 155 -21.68 11.19 -28.63
CA ALA A 155 -22.32 9.96 -28.15
C ALA A 155 -21.45 9.22 -27.12
N GLN A 156 -20.16 9.06 -27.39
CA GLN A 156 -19.21 8.45 -26.45
C GLN A 156 -19.05 9.29 -25.17
N GLU A 157 -19.02 10.62 -25.29
CA GLU A 157 -18.95 11.50 -24.12
C GLU A 157 -20.20 11.39 -23.26
N GLN A 158 -21.39 11.39 -23.89
CA GLN A 158 -22.65 11.20 -23.19
C GLN A 158 -22.69 9.82 -22.48
N LEU A 159 -22.27 8.75 -23.18
CA LEU A 159 -22.18 7.41 -22.62
C LEU A 159 -21.30 7.38 -21.36
N LEU A 160 -20.12 8.02 -21.39
CA LEU A 160 -19.23 8.09 -20.23
C LEU A 160 -19.85 8.88 -19.06
N ARG A 161 -20.56 9.97 -19.34
CA ARG A 161 -21.28 10.76 -18.34
C ARG A 161 -22.43 9.98 -17.72
N ASP A 162 -23.19 9.25 -18.52
CA ASP A 162 -24.32 8.43 -18.06
C ASP A 162 -23.83 7.30 -17.16
N VAL A 163 -22.71 6.66 -17.53
CA VAL A 163 -22.03 5.67 -16.69
C VAL A 163 -21.63 6.29 -15.36
N GLN A 164 -20.95 7.44 -15.39
CA GLN A 164 -20.55 8.15 -14.17
C GLN A 164 -21.77 8.45 -13.29
N HIS A 165 -22.86 8.98 -13.85
CA HIS A 165 -24.09 9.29 -13.12
C HIS A 165 -24.73 8.03 -12.50
N ALA A 166 -24.78 6.91 -13.25
CA ALA A 166 -25.31 5.65 -12.74
C ALA A 166 -24.50 5.13 -11.54
N PHE A 167 -23.16 5.24 -11.58
CA PHE A 167 -22.31 4.87 -10.45
C PHE A 167 -22.51 5.78 -9.23
N HIS A 168 -22.59 7.10 -9.42
CA HIS A 168 -22.82 8.05 -8.33
C HIS A 168 -24.22 7.88 -7.70
N GLY A 169 -25.23 7.58 -8.54
CA GLY A 169 -26.59 7.31 -8.10
C GLY A 169 -26.80 5.93 -7.47
N ASN A 170 -25.77 5.07 -7.46
CA ASN A 170 -25.86 3.65 -7.06
C ASN A 170 -26.97 2.89 -7.82
N ASP A 171 -27.23 3.27 -9.08
CA ASP A 171 -28.23 2.67 -9.96
C ASP A 171 -27.63 1.47 -10.69
N LYS A 172 -27.71 0.31 -10.04
CA LYS A 172 -27.12 -0.94 -10.56
C LYS A 172 -27.74 -1.38 -11.89
N ALA A 173 -29.04 -1.16 -12.09
CA ALA A 173 -29.73 -1.63 -13.29
C ALA A 173 -29.25 -0.83 -14.52
N THR A 174 -29.22 0.49 -14.39
CA THR A 174 -28.73 1.39 -15.44
C THR A 174 -27.23 1.18 -15.69
N ALA A 175 -26.42 1.05 -14.63
CA ALA A 175 -24.99 0.76 -14.79
C ALA A 175 -24.75 -0.53 -15.58
N GLN A 176 -25.52 -1.59 -15.32
CA GLN A 176 -25.34 -2.88 -15.97
C GLN A 176 -25.74 -2.86 -17.47
N GLN A 177 -26.75 -2.07 -17.83
CA GLN A 177 -27.09 -1.84 -19.24
C GLN A 177 -25.99 -1.05 -19.96
N LEU A 178 -25.55 0.07 -19.37
CA LEU A 178 -24.54 0.95 -19.96
C LEU A 178 -23.18 0.27 -20.13
N ILE A 179 -22.83 -0.70 -19.28
CA ILE A 179 -21.60 -1.49 -19.44
C ILE A 179 -21.56 -2.19 -20.80
N GLY A 180 -22.67 -2.78 -21.26
CA GLY A 180 -22.71 -3.46 -22.56
C GLY A 180 -22.47 -2.49 -23.72
N GLU A 181 -22.99 -1.27 -23.63
CA GLU A 181 -22.78 -0.23 -24.62
C GLU A 181 -21.32 0.28 -24.60
N VAL A 182 -20.75 0.48 -23.41
CA VAL A 182 -19.33 0.82 -23.24
C VAL A 182 -18.42 -0.24 -23.85
N GLU A 183 -18.72 -1.52 -23.68
CA GLU A 183 -17.92 -2.61 -24.25
C GLU A 183 -17.83 -2.54 -25.78
N THR A 184 -18.90 -2.11 -26.46
CA THR A 184 -18.91 -1.94 -27.92
C THR A 184 -18.02 -0.79 -28.39
N GLU A 185 -18.00 0.32 -27.64
CA GLU A 185 -17.22 1.52 -27.96
C GLU A 185 -15.80 1.50 -27.39
N LEU A 186 -15.50 0.56 -26.49
CA LEU A 186 -14.27 0.53 -25.69
C LEU A 186 -13.01 0.61 -26.56
N THR A 187 -12.97 -0.15 -27.66
CA THR A 187 -11.80 -0.17 -28.56
C THR A 187 -11.59 1.20 -29.22
N GLY A 188 -12.67 1.87 -29.62
CA GLY A 188 -12.61 3.22 -30.18
C GLY A 188 -12.10 4.23 -29.17
N ILE A 189 -12.68 4.23 -27.96
CA ILE A 189 -12.27 5.10 -26.86
C ILE A 189 -10.79 4.88 -26.49
N GLN A 190 -10.35 3.63 -26.40
CA GLN A 190 -8.95 3.27 -26.12
C GLN A 190 -7.99 3.83 -27.18
N ASN A 191 -8.34 3.74 -28.47
CA ASN A 191 -7.51 4.29 -29.54
C ASN A 191 -7.41 5.82 -29.47
N ILE A 192 -8.51 6.50 -29.13
CA ILE A 192 -8.53 7.97 -28.97
C ILE A 192 -7.64 8.38 -27.79
N ILE A 193 -7.83 7.76 -26.62
CA ILE A 193 -7.00 8.01 -25.43
C ILE A 193 -5.53 7.74 -25.74
N GLN A 194 -5.22 6.66 -26.44
CA GLN A 194 -3.84 6.31 -26.80
C GLN A 194 -3.22 7.36 -27.74
N THR A 195 -3.98 7.91 -28.67
CA THR A 195 -3.53 8.98 -29.56
C THR A 195 -3.25 10.26 -28.77
N PHE A 196 -4.20 10.67 -27.92
CA PHE A 196 -4.05 11.82 -27.03
C PHE A 196 -2.81 11.71 -26.13
N ILE A 197 -2.59 10.53 -25.54
CA ILE A 197 -1.41 10.24 -24.72
C ILE A 197 -0.12 10.40 -25.52
N VAL A 198 -0.06 9.87 -26.74
CA VAL A 198 1.14 9.90 -27.59
C VAL A 198 1.44 11.31 -28.07
N GLU A 199 0.42 12.08 -28.43
CA GLU A 199 0.58 13.48 -28.86
C GLU A 199 0.97 14.37 -27.67
N GLY A 200 0.26 14.28 -26.56
CA GLY A 200 0.52 15.10 -25.37
C GLY A 200 1.90 14.84 -24.77
N ALA A 201 2.34 13.58 -24.69
CA ALA A 201 3.67 13.24 -24.19
C ALA A 201 4.81 13.72 -25.11
N LYS A 202 4.54 13.93 -26.41
CA LYS A 202 5.50 14.54 -27.33
C LYS A 202 5.53 16.06 -27.22
N GLN A 203 4.39 16.67 -26.91
CA GLN A 203 4.25 18.12 -26.84
C GLN A 203 4.78 18.71 -25.53
N SER A 204 4.60 18.01 -24.40
CA SER A 204 4.99 18.55 -23.09
C SER A 204 5.63 17.50 -22.18
N ALA A 205 6.77 17.87 -21.60
CA ALA A 205 7.41 17.08 -20.55
C ALA A 205 6.55 17.04 -19.26
N THR A 206 5.76 18.09 -19.01
CA THR A 206 4.80 18.12 -17.89
C THR A 206 3.70 17.08 -18.08
N PHE A 207 3.13 16.99 -19.29
CA PHE A 207 2.17 15.94 -19.64
C PHE A 207 2.77 14.56 -19.41
N GLY A 208 3.98 14.32 -19.94
CA GLY A 208 4.67 13.02 -19.80
C GLY A 208 4.90 12.63 -18.34
N TYR A 209 5.28 13.58 -17.49
CA TYR A 209 5.48 13.36 -16.05
C TYR A 209 4.18 12.99 -15.33
N TRP A 210 3.09 13.71 -15.58
CA TRP A 210 1.78 13.41 -14.96
C TRP A 210 1.17 12.11 -15.48
N LEU A 211 1.38 11.78 -16.75
CA LEU A 211 1.02 10.47 -17.28
C LEU A 211 1.77 9.35 -16.57
N MET A 212 3.08 9.52 -16.32
CA MET A 212 3.85 8.56 -15.53
C MET A 212 3.24 8.41 -14.12
N PHE A 213 2.91 9.52 -13.45
CA PHE A 213 2.25 9.49 -12.14
C PHE A 213 0.93 8.69 -12.18
N LEU A 214 0.05 8.95 -13.15
CA LEU A 214 -1.21 8.22 -13.31
C LEU A 214 -0.99 6.72 -13.53
N LYS A 215 0.02 6.33 -14.32
CA LYS A 215 0.40 4.91 -14.47
C LYS A 215 0.87 4.29 -13.16
N GLY A 216 1.58 5.05 -12.32
CA GLY A 216 1.96 4.61 -10.98
C GLY A 216 0.75 4.42 -10.06
N ALA A 217 -0.22 5.34 -10.11
CA ALA A 217 -1.47 5.23 -9.36
C ALA A 217 -2.31 4.03 -9.81
N ASP A 218 -2.46 3.81 -11.12
CA ASP A 218 -3.10 2.63 -11.71
C ASP A 218 -2.44 1.33 -11.21
N LEU A 219 -1.11 1.27 -11.23
CA LEU A 219 -0.37 0.10 -10.74
C LEU A 219 -0.65 -0.19 -9.27
N LEU A 220 -0.71 0.84 -8.41
CA LEU A 220 -1.09 0.68 -7.01
C LEU A 220 -2.52 0.15 -6.86
N LEU A 221 -3.47 0.65 -7.65
CA LEU A 221 -4.85 0.17 -7.65
C LEU A 221 -4.94 -1.29 -8.13
N ARG A 222 -4.13 -1.71 -9.10
CA ARG A 222 -4.05 -3.12 -9.54
C ARG A 222 -3.49 -4.06 -8.48
N ILE A 223 -2.47 -3.61 -7.72
CA ILE A 223 -1.97 -4.38 -6.55
C ILE A 223 -3.10 -4.53 -5.53
N LEU A 224 -3.75 -3.43 -5.14
CA LEU A 224 -4.88 -3.47 -4.19
C LEU A 224 -5.99 -4.39 -4.69
N ARG A 225 -6.37 -4.29 -5.97
CA ARG A 225 -7.38 -5.15 -6.58
C ARG A 225 -6.98 -6.62 -6.52
N SER A 226 -5.74 -6.96 -6.85
CA SER A 226 -5.26 -8.35 -6.80
C SER A 226 -5.35 -8.95 -5.40
N GLU A 227 -5.04 -8.18 -4.36
CA GLU A 227 -5.19 -8.66 -2.99
C GLU A 227 -6.67 -8.81 -2.62
N ARG A 228 -7.50 -7.81 -2.93
CA ARG A 228 -8.93 -7.78 -2.56
C ARG A 228 -9.75 -8.89 -3.22
N GLU A 229 -9.42 -9.22 -4.46
CA GLU A 229 -10.04 -10.28 -5.25
C GLU A 229 -9.36 -11.65 -5.07
N ALA A 230 -8.22 -11.70 -4.37
CA ALA A 230 -7.35 -12.88 -4.26
C ALA A 230 -6.83 -13.39 -5.62
N ASP A 231 -6.60 -12.49 -6.58
CA ASP A 231 -6.05 -12.80 -7.90
C ASP A 231 -4.51 -12.86 -7.84
N PHE A 232 -3.98 -14.06 -7.64
CA PHE A 232 -2.53 -14.30 -7.55
C PHE A 232 -1.79 -13.91 -8.84
N GLN A 233 -2.45 -14.05 -9.99
CA GLN A 233 -1.83 -13.80 -11.27
C GLN A 233 -1.67 -12.30 -11.53
N LEU A 234 -2.70 -11.51 -11.23
CA LEU A 234 -2.65 -10.05 -11.25
C LEU A 234 -1.66 -9.52 -10.21
N HIS A 235 -1.58 -10.15 -9.04
CA HIS A 235 -0.60 -9.80 -8.00
C HIS A 235 0.82 -9.92 -8.53
N LEU A 236 1.23 -11.10 -9.02
CA LEU A 236 2.58 -11.31 -9.53
C LEU A 236 2.94 -10.39 -10.69
N ASN A 237 2.00 -10.15 -11.61
CA ASN A 237 2.21 -9.22 -12.73
C ASN A 237 2.44 -7.79 -12.23
N SER A 238 1.62 -7.33 -11.28
CA SER A 238 1.74 -5.99 -10.72
C SER A 238 3.04 -5.83 -9.91
N ILE A 239 3.47 -6.88 -9.19
CA ILE A 239 4.77 -6.88 -8.51
C ILE A 239 5.95 -6.87 -9.50
N CYS A 240 5.87 -7.53 -10.65
CA CYS A 240 6.88 -7.37 -11.70
C CYS A 240 6.99 -5.91 -12.17
N GLU A 241 5.84 -5.25 -12.39
CA GLU A 241 5.77 -3.87 -12.86
C GLU A 241 6.21 -2.84 -11.83
N VAL A 242 6.12 -3.13 -10.53
CA VAL A 242 6.52 -2.18 -9.47
C VAL A 242 8.03 -2.15 -9.24
N ILE A 243 8.78 -3.19 -9.63
CA ILE A 243 10.21 -3.29 -9.37
C ILE A 243 11.02 -2.10 -9.94
N PRO A 244 10.83 -1.67 -11.20
CA PRO A 244 11.48 -0.48 -11.74
C PRO A 244 11.22 0.79 -10.92
N TRP A 245 10.03 0.94 -10.33
CA TRP A 245 9.71 2.08 -9.48
C TRP A 245 10.55 2.10 -8.20
N PHE A 246 10.71 0.95 -7.53
CA PHE A 246 11.55 0.87 -6.34
C PHE A 246 13.02 1.18 -6.65
N ARG A 247 13.52 0.74 -7.81
CA ARG A 247 14.88 1.06 -8.28
C ARG A 247 15.02 2.56 -8.52
N ALA A 248 14.11 3.13 -9.30
CA ALA A 248 14.11 4.54 -9.65
C ALA A 248 14.01 5.46 -8.42
N ALA A 249 13.18 5.09 -7.44
CA ALA A 249 13.00 5.80 -6.17
C ALA A 249 14.11 5.53 -5.13
N GLY A 250 15.11 4.71 -5.45
CA GLY A 250 16.21 4.39 -4.53
C GLY A 250 15.76 3.60 -3.30
N ARG A 251 14.73 2.76 -3.42
CA ARG A 251 14.21 1.87 -2.38
C ARG A 251 14.94 0.52 -2.45
N THR A 252 16.23 0.53 -2.10
CA THR A 252 17.17 -0.58 -2.34
C THR A 252 16.74 -1.92 -1.77
N ASN A 253 16.16 -1.96 -0.57
CA ASN A 253 15.72 -3.24 0.02
C ASN A 253 14.60 -3.88 -0.80
N TYR A 254 13.52 -3.14 -1.07
CA TYR A 254 12.43 -3.61 -1.92
C TYR A 254 12.92 -3.97 -3.32
N ALA A 255 13.75 -3.11 -3.92
CA ALA A 255 14.30 -3.33 -5.25
C ALA A 255 15.16 -4.61 -5.35
N LYS A 256 15.85 -5.00 -4.27
CA LYS A 256 16.67 -6.23 -4.21
C LYS A 256 15.85 -7.50 -4.00
N TYR A 257 14.88 -7.46 -3.08
CA TYR A 257 14.12 -8.64 -2.68
C TYR A 257 12.91 -8.94 -3.58
N MET A 258 12.30 -7.93 -4.20
CA MET A 258 11.14 -8.16 -5.08
C MET A 258 11.45 -9.07 -6.28
N PRO A 259 12.59 -8.94 -6.99
CA PRO A 259 12.98 -9.91 -8.03
C PRO A 259 13.13 -11.35 -7.51
N VAL A 260 13.62 -11.52 -6.27
CA VAL A 260 13.76 -12.84 -5.64
C VAL A 260 12.38 -13.42 -5.33
N TYR A 261 11.51 -12.62 -4.72
CA TYR A 261 10.13 -13.00 -4.45
C TYR A 261 9.40 -13.46 -5.72
N VAL A 262 9.45 -12.65 -6.80
CA VAL A 262 8.81 -13.01 -8.07
C VAL A 262 9.37 -14.30 -8.64
N ALA A 263 10.69 -14.49 -8.58
CA ALA A 263 11.32 -15.72 -9.05
C ALA A 263 10.83 -16.96 -8.29
N GLU A 264 10.82 -16.91 -6.95
CA GLU A 264 10.35 -18.00 -6.10
C GLU A 264 8.87 -18.30 -6.37
N MET A 265 8.03 -17.26 -6.42
CA MET A 265 6.60 -17.42 -6.69
C MET A 265 6.31 -18.02 -8.07
N LYS A 266 7.08 -17.65 -9.10
CA LYS A 266 6.95 -18.22 -10.44
C LYS A 266 7.51 -19.64 -10.55
N ALA A 267 8.44 -20.03 -9.68
CA ALA A 267 8.99 -21.39 -9.65
C ALA A 267 8.02 -22.39 -8.99
N LEU A 268 7.08 -21.91 -8.14
CA LEU A 268 6.14 -22.76 -7.42
C LEU A 268 5.39 -23.74 -8.32
N GLU A 269 4.96 -23.33 -9.51
CA GLU A 269 4.22 -24.21 -10.44
C GLU A 269 4.95 -25.51 -10.75
N HIS A 270 6.29 -25.47 -10.81
CA HIS A 270 7.13 -26.61 -11.14
C HIS A 270 7.79 -27.25 -9.92
N GLU A 271 8.20 -26.44 -8.93
CA GLU A 271 8.93 -26.90 -7.76
C GLU A 271 8.01 -27.40 -6.63
N GLN A 272 6.84 -26.79 -6.48
CA GLN A 272 5.86 -27.06 -5.40
C GLN A 272 4.41 -26.89 -5.92
N PRO A 273 3.89 -27.81 -6.75
CA PRO A 273 2.58 -27.65 -7.40
C PRO A 273 1.40 -27.49 -6.42
N GLU A 274 1.47 -28.14 -5.25
CA GLU A 274 0.47 -28.00 -4.19
C GLU A 274 0.45 -26.56 -3.63
N ALA A 275 1.62 -25.97 -3.38
CA ALA A 275 1.74 -24.59 -2.94
C ALA A 275 1.27 -23.61 -4.03
N TYR A 276 1.60 -23.88 -5.30
CA TYR A 276 1.10 -23.07 -6.41
C TYR A 276 -0.44 -23.07 -6.49
N THR A 277 -1.05 -24.25 -6.36
CA THR A 277 -2.51 -24.42 -6.35
C THR A 277 -3.12 -23.63 -5.19
N PHE A 278 -2.55 -23.76 -3.99
CA PHE A 278 -2.97 -22.99 -2.82
C PHE A 278 -2.89 -21.47 -3.05
N MET A 279 -1.83 -20.97 -3.69
CA MET A 279 -1.73 -19.55 -4.03
C MET A 279 -2.79 -19.11 -5.05
N GLN A 280 -3.05 -19.92 -6.08
CA GLN A 280 -4.10 -19.66 -7.08
C GLN A 280 -5.51 -19.65 -6.46
N GLU A 281 -5.74 -20.43 -5.42
CA GLU A 281 -6.97 -20.42 -4.61
C GLU A 281 -6.99 -19.27 -3.58
N GLY A 282 -6.13 -18.26 -3.75
CA GLY A 282 -6.07 -17.07 -2.91
C GLY A 282 -5.30 -17.25 -1.61
N GLY A 283 -4.45 -18.29 -1.50
CA GLY A 283 -3.63 -18.64 -0.33
C GLY A 283 -2.74 -17.52 0.23
N PHE A 284 -2.43 -16.53 -0.61
CA PHE A 284 -1.58 -15.39 -0.27
C PHE A 284 -2.29 -14.23 0.45
N VAL A 285 -3.62 -14.30 0.61
CA VAL A 285 -4.44 -13.30 1.30
C VAL A 285 -5.40 -13.95 2.29
N VAL A 286 -5.96 -13.11 3.18
CA VAL A 286 -6.95 -13.53 4.17
C VAL A 286 -8.32 -12.96 3.83
N ARG A 287 -9.31 -13.85 3.71
CA ARG A 287 -10.73 -13.50 3.59
C ARG A 287 -11.43 -13.73 4.93
N ARG A 288 -12.14 -12.71 5.43
CA ARG A 288 -12.83 -12.75 6.74
C ARG A 288 -14.34 -12.96 6.66
N SER A 289 -14.95 -12.62 5.53
CA SER A 289 -16.38 -12.82 5.26
C SER A 289 -16.52 -13.43 3.87
N GLU A 290 -17.40 -14.41 3.75
CA GLU A 290 -17.68 -15.11 2.49
C GLU A 290 -18.71 -14.37 1.63
N ASP A 291 -19.40 -13.37 2.20
CA ASP A 291 -20.51 -12.65 1.55
C ASP A 291 -20.06 -11.69 0.45
N HIS A 292 -18.76 -11.39 0.37
CA HIS A 292 -18.20 -10.39 -0.53
C HIS A 292 -16.95 -10.90 -1.22
N SER A 293 -16.88 -10.76 -2.55
CA SER A 293 -15.74 -11.15 -3.36
C SER A 293 -14.55 -10.18 -3.26
N PHE A 294 -14.79 -8.89 -3.00
CA PHE A 294 -13.78 -7.82 -2.89
C PHE A 294 -13.54 -7.40 -1.43
N ASN A 295 -13.02 -8.28 -0.59
CA ASN A 295 -12.83 -7.99 0.85
C ASN A 295 -11.57 -8.61 1.47
N CYS A 296 -10.75 -9.30 0.68
CA CYS A 296 -9.51 -9.87 1.17
C CYS A 296 -8.53 -8.78 1.61
N VAL A 297 -7.61 -9.15 2.49
CA VAL A 297 -6.51 -8.31 2.96
C VAL A 297 -5.22 -9.11 2.98
N ALA A 298 -4.09 -8.42 2.85
CA ALA A 298 -2.79 -9.03 3.06
C ALA A 298 -2.67 -9.66 4.46
N THR A 299 -1.90 -10.73 4.54
CA THR A 299 -1.76 -11.58 5.72
C THR A 299 -1.15 -10.85 6.94
N ASP A 300 -0.26 -9.88 6.67
CA ASP A 300 0.28 -8.97 7.70
C ASP A 300 -0.81 -8.07 8.29
N GLN A 301 -1.63 -7.45 7.43
CA GLN A 301 -2.73 -6.59 7.83
C GLN A 301 -3.80 -7.38 8.59
N ALA A 302 -4.08 -8.62 8.17
CA ALA A 302 -4.98 -9.51 8.90
C ALA A 302 -4.49 -9.78 10.32
N LEU A 303 -3.20 -10.11 10.47
CA LEU A 303 -2.57 -10.34 11.77
C LEU A 303 -2.59 -9.08 12.65
N GLU A 304 -2.27 -7.91 12.08
CA GLU A 304 -2.30 -6.65 12.83
C GLU A 304 -3.72 -6.31 13.30
N GLN A 305 -4.74 -6.53 12.45
CA GLN A 305 -6.14 -6.25 12.76
C GLN A 305 -6.80 -7.26 13.71
N THR A 306 -6.17 -8.41 13.94
CA THR A 306 -6.70 -9.51 14.76
C THR A 306 -5.83 -9.71 16.01
N ILE A 307 -4.91 -10.68 16.00
CA ILE A 307 -4.19 -11.15 17.18
C ILE A 307 -3.32 -10.06 17.79
N ASN A 308 -2.63 -9.25 16.97
CA ASN A 308 -1.84 -8.15 17.51
C ASN A 308 -2.73 -7.09 18.15
N ARG A 309 -3.80 -6.67 17.47
CA ARG A 309 -4.75 -5.71 18.03
C ARG A 309 -5.38 -6.24 19.32
N GLU A 310 -5.81 -7.50 19.37
CA GLU A 310 -6.38 -8.11 20.56
C GLU A 310 -5.35 -8.17 21.69
N GLY A 311 -4.12 -8.60 21.41
CA GLY A 311 -3.03 -8.65 22.36
C GLY A 311 -2.67 -7.27 22.93
N LYS A 312 -2.69 -6.23 22.09
CA LYS A 312 -2.40 -4.83 22.45
C LYS A 312 -3.60 -4.08 23.06
N SER A 313 -4.79 -4.68 23.09
CA SER A 313 -6.02 -4.06 23.61
C SER A 313 -6.28 -4.41 25.07
N GLN A 314 -7.25 -3.73 25.68
CA GLN A 314 -7.75 -4.06 27.02
C GLN A 314 -8.29 -5.51 27.04
N GLY A 315 -7.80 -6.33 27.97
CA GLY A 315 -8.09 -7.77 28.02
C GLY A 315 -7.13 -8.66 27.20
N GLY A 316 -6.20 -8.05 26.46
CA GLY A 316 -5.04 -8.69 25.84
C GLY A 316 -3.92 -8.98 26.84
N VAL A 317 -2.66 -8.90 26.40
CA VAL A 317 -1.48 -9.19 27.23
C VAL A 317 -0.93 -7.97 27.98
N VAL A 318 -1.57 -6.81 27.80
CA VAL A 318 -1.24 -5.55 28.48
C VAL A 318 -1.20 -5.74 30.01
N GLY A 319 -0.09 -5.32 30.64
CA GLY A 319 0.08 -5.35 32.09
C GLY A 319 0.57 -6.68 32.68
N PHE A 320 0.75 -7.74 31.87
CA PHE A 320 1.27 -9.01 32.36
C PHE A 320 2.24 -9.73 31.41
N THR A 321 2.77 -9.07 30.38
CA THR A 321 3.80 -9.62 29.48
C THR A 321 5.02 -10.18 30.24
N LEU A 322 5.41 -9.54 31.34
CA LEU A 322 6.51 -9.98 32.22
C LEU A 322 6.18 -11.22 33.06
N ARG A 323 4.90 -11.58 33.21
CA ARG A 323 4.45 -12.76 33.95
C ARG A 323 4.34 -13.95 32.99
N LYS A 324 5.46 -14.66 32.77
CA LYS A 324 5.54 -15.81 31.84
C LYS A 324 4.35 -16.77 31.94
N ALA A 325 3.97 -17.21 33.14
CA ALA A 325 2.84 -18.11 33.32
C ALA A 325 1.49 -17.53 32.85
N ALA A 326 1.27 -16.23 33.01
CA ALA A 326 0.07 -15.55 32.52
C ALA A 326 0.09 -15.37 31.00
N LEU A 327 1.25 -15.00 30.45
CA LEU A 327 1.45 -14.90 29.00
C LEU A 327 1.26 -16.24 28.30
N THR A 328 1.90 -17.31 28.80
CA THR A 328 1.71 -18.67 28.28
C THR A 328 0.27 -19.11 28.37
N ARG A 329 -0.41 -18.88 29.51
CA ARG A 329 -1.85 -19.20 29.63
C ARG A 329 -2.67 -18.45 28.57
N TRP A 330 -2.39 -17.18 28.32
CA TRP A 330 -3.09 -16.41 27.29
C TRP A 330 -2.87 -17.02 25.90
N LEU A 331 -1.62 -17.32 25.52
CA LEU A 331 -1.28 -17.93 24.24
C LEU A 331 -1.93 -19.31 24.03
N MET A 332 -1.89 -20.16 25.05
CA MET A 332 -2.39 -21.55 24.99
C MET A 332 -3.91 -21.65 25.02
N THR A 333 -4.61 -20.61 25.47
CA THR A 333 -6.07 -20.65 25.63
C THR A 333 -6.80 -19.86 24.56
N ARG A 334 -6.12 -18.95 23.85
CA ARG A 334 -6.80 -17.95 23.01
C ARG A 334 -7.68 -18.59 21.94
N HIS A 335 -7.15 -19.53 21.15
CA HIS A 335 -7.91 -20.21 20.09
C HIS A 335 -9.14 -20.95 20.64
N VAL A 336 -9.04 -21.56 21.81
CA VAL A 336 -10.17 -22.20 22.49
C VAL A 336 -11.18 -21.15 22.95
N THR A 337 -10.74 -20.10 23.64
CA THR A 337 -11.64 -19.06 24.15
C THR A 337 -12.37 -18.31 23.04
N THR A 338 -11.76 -18.15 21.86
CA THR A 338 -12.41 -17.56 20.69
C THR A 338 -13.61 -18.40 20.25
N ALA A 339 -13.48 -19.73 20.21
CA ALA A 339 -14.60 -20.62 19.87
C ALA A 339 -15.76 -20.51 20.88
N TYR A 340 -15.48 -20.38 22.18
CA TYR A 340 -16.52 -20.14 23.18
C TYR A 340 -17.17 -18.75 23.04
N VAL A 341 -16.39 -17.73 22.70
CA VAL A 341 -16.91 -16.38 22.44
C VAL A 341 -17.83 -16.38 21.25
N ASP A 342 -17.47 -17.07 20.16
CA ASP A 342 -18.28 -17.15 18.96
C ASP A 342 -19.57 -17.94 19.22
N ALA A 343 -19.49 -19.11 19.87
CA ALA A 343 -20.68 -19.86 20.30
C ALA A 343 -21.60 -19.05 21.24
N MET A 344 -21.02 -18.20 22.09
CA MET A 344 -21.81 -17.33 22.98
C MET A 344 -22.49 -16.19 22.20
N LYS A 345 -21.84 -15.65 21.16
CA LYS A 345 -22.47 -14.63 20.30
C LYS A 345 -23.65 -15.21 19.55
N ASP A 346 -23.49 -16.42 19.00
CA ASP A 346 -24.54 -17.18 18.32
C ASP A 346 -25.72 -17.43 19.27
N LEU A 347 -25.43 -17.91 20.49
CA LEU A 347 -26.45 -18.19 21.51
C LEU A 347 -27.22 -16.92 21.94
N CYS A 348 -26.52 -15.80 22.06
CA CYS A 348 -27.10 -14.55 22.57
C CYS A 348 -27.70 -13.66 21.46
N ASP A 349 -27.68 -14.11 20.20
CA ASP A 349 -28.13 -13.35 19.03
C ASP A 349 -27.49 -11.93 18.98
N THR A 350 -26.25 -11.82 19.48
CA THR A 350 -25.55 -10.53 19.54
C THR A 350 -24.93 -10.12 18.21
N ASP A 351 -24.93 -11.03 17.23
CA ASP A 351 -24.57 -10.76 15.83
C ASP A 351 -25.69 -10.02 15.07
N ALA A 352 -26.87 -9.84 15.67
CA ALA A 352 -27.98 -9.05 15.13
C ALA A 352 -27.73 -7.52 15.08
N LYS A 353 -26.46 -7.06 15.14
CA LYS A 353 -26.13 -5.73 14.64
C LYS A 353 -26.06 -5.85 13.13
N GLY A 354 -27.16 -5.51 12.45
CA GLY A 354 -27.23 -5.45 10.99
C GLY A 354 -25.99 -4.81 10.37
N PRO A 355 -25.66 -5.16 9.12
CA PRO A 355 -24.34 -4.95 8.53
C PRO A 355 -23.89 -3.51 8.77
N LYS A 356 -22.96 -3.33 9.72
CA LYS A 356 -22.33 -2.03 9.89
C LYS A 356 -21.52 -1.80 8.63
N ALA A 357 -21.95 -0.84 7.82
CA ALA A 357 -21.19 -0.39 6.67
C ALA A 357 -19.73 -0.22 7.09
N HIS A 358 -18.82 -0.77 6.29
CA HIS A 358 -17.38 -0.69 6.55
C HIS A 358 -17.01 0.78 6.83
N LYS A 359 -16.11 1.05 7.78
CA LYS A 359 -15.78 2.43 8.21
C LYS A 359 -15.40 3.35 7.04
N GLU A 360 -14.78 2.79 6.02
CA GLU A 360 -14.40 3.50 4.78
C GLU A 360 -15.60 3.87 3.89
N HIS A 361 -16.76 3.23 4.07
CA HIS A 361 -18.04 3.56 3.41
C HIS A 361 -18.97 4.39 4.32
N GLY A 362 -18.47 4.91 5.44
CA GLY A 362 -19.26 5.84 6.26
C GLY A 362 -19.44 7.17 5.54
N ALA A 363 -20.63 7.78 5.65
CA ALA A 363 -20.96 9.06 5.01
C ALA A 363 -19.88 10.14 5.23
N SER A 364 -19.42 10.32 6.48
CA SER A 364 -18.36 11.28 6.80
C SER A 364 -17.03 11.02 6.07
N ARG A 365 -16.70 9.76 5.77
CA ARG A 365 -15.49 9.44 5.01
C ARG A 365 -15.70 9.78 3.53
N MET A 366 -16.84 9.39 2.96
CA MET A 366 -17.20 9.71 1.59
C MET A 366 -17.23 11.23 1.35
N ASP A 367 -17.86 11.99 2.24
CA ASP A 367 -17.91 13.46 2.16
C ASP A 367 -16.52 14.09 2.18
N ARG A 368 -15.61 13.54 3.00
CA ARG A 368 -14.24 14.02 3.08
C ARG A 368 -13.46 13.71 1.80
N ASP A 369 -13.59 12.48 1.31
CA ASP A 369 -12.88 12.04 0.11
C ASP A 369 -13.38 12.83 -1.12
N GLU A 370 -14.69 13.08 -1.23
CA GLU A 370 -15.29 13.96 -2.25
C GLU A 370 -14.78 15.41 -2.12
N GLY A 371 -14.75 15.94 -0.90
CA GLY A 371 -14.20 17.27 -0.62
C GLY A 371 -12.71 17.40 -0.97
N ASP A 372 -11.92 16.32 -0.84
CA ASP A 372 -10.52 16.31 -1.24
C ASP A 372 -10.34 16.18 -2.77
N ILE A 373 -11.21 15.42 -3.45
CA ILE A 373 -11.26 15.36 -4.92
C ILE A 373 -11.56 16.74 -5.50
N GLN A 374 -12.57 17.43 -4.97
CA GLN A 374 -12.96 18.76 -5.43
C GLN A 374 -11.81 19.77 -5.30
N LYS A 375 -11.06 19.74 -4.18
CA LYS A 375 -9.85 20.58 -4.02
C LYS A 375 -8.77 20.28 -5.05
N ILE A 376 -8.58 19.01 -5.42
CA ILE A 376 -7.60 18.62 -6.45
C ILE A 376 -8.06 19.15 -7.81
N MET A 377 -9.33 18.97 -8.15
CA MET A 377 -9.90 19.47 -9.41
C MET A 377 -9.76 21.00 -9.52
N GLU A 378 -10.18 21.73 -8.49
CA GLU A 378 -10.04 23.19 -8.43
C GLU A 378 -8.58 23.63 -8.58
N ALA A 379 -7.64 22.93 -7.94
CA ALA A 379 -6.22 23.26 -8.04
C ALA A 379 -5.65 23.02 -9.45
N VAL A 380 -6.13 22.00 -10.15
CA VAL A 380 -5.72 21.69 -11.54
C VAL A 380 -6.32 22.70 -12.51
N GLU A 381 -7.59 23.07 -12.34
CA GLU A 381 -8.29 24.04 -13.19
C GLU A 381 -7.79 25.47 -12.99
N GLN A 382 -7.55 25.90 -11.74
CA GLN A 382 -7.13 27.27 -11.43
C GLN A 382 -5.65 27.55 -11.73
N LYS A 383 -4.81 26.52 -11.76
CA LYS A 383 -3.37 26.68 -11.96
C LYS A 383 -2.97 26.29 -13.36
N GLN A 384 -2.61 25.04 -13.56
CA GLN A 384 -2.24 24.50 -14.85
C GLN A 384 -2.74 23.06 -14.94
N ASN A 385 -3.61 22.81 -15.91
CA ASN A 385 -3.99 21.46 -16.26
C ASN A 385 -2.84 20.78 -17.03
N PRO A 386 -2.26 19.68 -16.53
CA PRO A 386 -1.17 18.99 -17.21
C PRO A 386 -1.61 18.21 -18.46
N PHE A 387 -2.91 18.21 -18.78
CA PHE A 387 -3.50 17.54 -19.93
C PHE A 387 -4.19 18.52 -20.90
N ASP A 388 -4.14 19.82 -20.64
CA ASP A 388 -4.63 20.83 -21.58
C ASP A 388 -3.54 21.17 -22.61
N LEU A 389 -3.63 20.57 -23.80
CA LEU A 389 -2.63 20.72 -24.85
C LEU A 389 -2.56 22.14 -25.45
N ASP A 390 -3.59 22.96 -25.25
CA ASP A 390 -3.62 24.32 -25.81
C ASP A 390 -2.85 25.30 -24.92
N SER A 391 -2.80 25.06 -23.60
CA SER A 391 -2.18 25.96 -22.63
C SER A 391 -0.89 25.43 -22.00
N ILE A 392 -0.61 24.13 -22.07
CA ILE A 392 0.52 23.52 -21.36
C ILE A 392 1.88 23.89 -21.98
N PRO A 393 2.87 24.31 -21.17
CA PRO A 393 4.23 24.53 -21.65
C PRO A 393 4.92 23.26 -22.14
N GLU A 394 5.88 23.40 -23.05
CA GLU A 394 6.71 22.26 -23.51
C GLU A 394 7.60 21.74 -22.37
N GLU A 395 8.08 22.63 -21.50
CA GLU A 395 8.97 22.30 -20.40
C GLU A 395 8.27 21.55 -19.25
N LEU A 396 9.08 20.90 -18.41
CA LEU A 396 8.60 20.30 -17.17
C LEU A 396 8.41 21.39 -16.11
N ILE A 397 7.18 21.60 -15.68
CA ILE A 397 6.83 22.60 -14.66
C ILE A 397 6.15 21.96 -13.45
N ASN A 398 6.34 22.57 -12.28
CA ASN A 398 5.56 22.25 -11.10
C ASN A 398 4.20 22.95 -11.19
N ILE A 399 3.13 22.19 -11.46
CA ILE A 399 1.78 22.76 -11.66
C ILE A 399 1.25 23.55 -10.45
N ALA A 400 1.78 23.29 -9.25
CA ALA A 400 1.33 23.98 -8.04
C ALA A 400 1.99 25.36 -7.85
N SER A 401 3.20 25.56 -8.36
CA SER A 401 4.02 26.76 -8.14
C SER A 401 4.44 27.50 -9.43
N GLY A 402 4.25 26.89 -10.59
CA GLY A 402 4.73 27.39 -11.89
C GLY A 402 6.24 27.27 -12.09
N GLN A 403 6.99 26.69 -11.13
CA GLN A 403 8.44 26.59 -11.23
C GLN A 403 8.84 25.65 -12.37
N VAL A 404 9.63 26.16 -13.33
CA VAL A 404 10.22 25.37 -14.41
C VAL A 404 11.38 24.53 -13.86
N ALA A 405 11.43 23.25 -14.22
CA ALA A 405 12.48 22.33 -13.82
C ALA A 405 13.83 22.73 -14.44
N SER A 406 14.92 22.56 -13.68
CA SER A 406 16.27 22.64 -14.25
C SER A 406 16.51 21.50 -15.24
N GLU A 407 17.40 21.69 -16.22
CA GLU A 407 17.73 20.68 -17.23
C GLU A 407 18.06 19.31 -16.59
N LYS A 408 18.82 19.33 -15.48
CA LYS A 408 19.14 18.12 -14.71
C LYS A 408 17.89 17.43 -14.17
N VAL A 409 17.01 18.16 -13.48
CA VAL A 409 15.78 17.60 -12.87
C VAL A 409 14.80 17.14 -13.95
N ALA A 410 14.63 17.91 -15.02
CA ALA A 410 13.79 17.54 -16.15
C ALA A 410 14.23 16.21 -16.77
N LYS A 411 15.54 16.04 -17.00
CA LYS A 411 16.11 14.79 -17.53
C LYS A 411 15.90 13.61 -16.59
N GLU A 412 16.23 13.76 -15.31
CA GLU A 412 16.14 12.68 -14.32
C GLU A 412 14.68 12.24 -14.05
N LEU A 413 13.71 13.16 -14.06
CA LEU A 413 12.29 12.82 -13.91
C LEU A 413 11.70 12.20 -15.18
N SER A 414 12.14 12.63 -16.36
CA SER A 414 11.66 12.08 -17.63
C SER A 414 12.17 10.66 -17.89
N SER A 415 13.41 10.35 -17.51
CA SER A 415 13.99 9.00 -17.62
C SER A 415 13.74 8.11 -16.40
N PHE A 416 12.96 8.58 -15.42
CA PHE A 416 12.83 7.96 -14.09
C PHE A 416 12.60 6.45 -14.14
N LEU A 417 11.56 6.02 -14.85
CA LEU A 417 11.20 4.61 -14.97
C LEU A 417 12.16 3.80 -15.84
N GLN A 418 12.62 4.37 -16.95
CA GLN A 418 13.56 3.70 -17.86
C GLN A 418 14.85 3.35 -17.13
N ASP A 419 15.43 4.32 -16.43
CA ASP A 419 16.63 4.10 -15.62
C ASP A 419 16.39 3.05 -14.53
N GLY A 420 15.19 3.02 -13.93
CA GLY A 420 14.82 2.01 -12.93
C GLY A 420 14.81 0.60 -13.52
N ALA A 421 14.27 0.45 -14.72
CA ALA A 421 14.24 -0.82 -15.46
C ALA A 421 15.65 -1.27 -15.87
N GLU A 422 16.48 -0.35 -16.38
CA GLU A 422 17.88 -0.63 -16.73
C GLU A 422 18.69 -1.09 -15.52
N GLN A 423 18.56 -0.40 -14.39
CA GLN A 423 19.21 -0.79 -13.14
C GLN A 423 18.73 -2.16 -12.65
N ASN A 424 17.45 -2.47 -12.80
CA ASN A 424 16.92 -3.78 -12.45
C ASN A 424 17.52 -4.89 -13.32
N ALA A 425 17.60 -4.67 -14.64
CA ALA A 425 18.19 -5.63 -15.57
C ALA A 425 19.67 -5.90 -15.26
N ILE A 426 20.43 -4.86 -14.92
CA ILE A 426 21.83 -4.98 -14.48
C ILE A 426 21.91 -5.82 -13.19
N PHE A 427 21.05 -5.54 -12.20
CA PHE A 427 21.03 -6.28 -10.94
C PHE A 427 20.74 -7.77 -11.14
N ILE A 428 19.68 -8.09 -11.89
CA ILE A 428 19.30 -9.47 -12.20
C ILE A 428 20.46 -10.19 -12.89
N GLY A 429 21.04 -9.57 -13.92
CA GLY A 429 22.16 -10.15 -14.67
C GLY A 429 23.40 -10.40 -13.81
N GLN A 430 23.79 -9.45 -12.95
CA GLN A 430 25.04 -9.55 -12.18
C GLN A 430 24.92 -10.44 -10.93
N ARG A 431 23.72 -10.64 -10.37
CA ARG A 431 23.56 -11.27 -9.05
C ARG A 431 22.63 -12.48 -9.02
N LEU A 432 21.63 -12.55 -9.90
CA LEU A 432 20.64 -13.63 -9.89
C LEU A 432 20.79 -14.59 -11.07
N ALA A 433 21.20 -14.12 -12.24
CA ALA A 433 21.33 -14.95 -13.43
C ALA A 433 22.51 -15.92 -13.31
N LYS A 434 22.23 -17.23 -13.28
CA LYS A 434 23.25 -18.29 -13.14
C LYS A 434 24.40 -18.15 -14.15
N SER A 435 24.08 -17.80 -15.39
CA SER A 435 25.05 -17.70 -16.49
C SER A 435 25.90 -16.42 -16.48
N LYS A 436 25.52 -15.39 -15.70
CA LYS A 436 26.15 -14.05 -15.73
C LYS A 436 26.50 -13.50 -14.34
N LYS A 437 26.38 -14.32 -13.29
CA LYS A 437 26.64 -13.93 -11.92
C LYS A 437 28.10 -13.50 -11.77
N THR A 438 28.28 -12.24 -11.38
CA THR A 438 29.60 -11.59 -11.20
C THR A 438 29.75 -10.98 -9.81
N LYS A 439 28.66 -10.86 -9.04
CA LYS A 439 28.62 -10.26 -7.70
C LYS A 439 27.79 -11.11 -6.75
N SER A 440 28.11 -11.05 -5.46
CA SER A 440 27.28 -11.67 -4.42
C SER A 440 25.95 -10.93 -4.31
N PHE A 441 24.88 -11.62 -3.91
CA PHE A 441 23.63 -10.97 -3.54
C PHE A 441 23.83 -9.95 -2.39
N TRP A 442 24.78 -10.22 -1.49
CA TRP A 442 25.03 -9.42 -0.29
C TRP A 442 25.87 -8.17 -0.54
N ASP A 443 26.52 -8.07 -1.70
CA ASP A 443 27.38 -6.92 -2.00
C ASP A 443 26.59 -5.60 -1.90
N PRO A 444 27.16 -4.52 -1.36
CA PRO A 444 26.53 -3.21 -1.35
C PRO A 444 26.11 -2.76 -2.74
N GLU A 445 25.06 -1.95 -2.81
CA GLU A 445 24.59 -1.36 -4.07
C GLU A 445 24.44 0.15 -3.89
N LYS A 446 24.84 0.91 -4.90
CA LYS A 446 24.70 2.36 -4.88
C LYS A 446 23.21 2.70 -4.99
N ARG A 447 22.70 3.40 -3.98
CA ARG A 447 21.32 3.92 -3.98
C ARG A 447 21.18 4.98 -5.07
N LYS A 448 20.20 4.82 -5.97
CA LYS A 448 19.81 5.88 -6.90
C LYS A 448 19.16 7.02 -6.11
N GLN A 449 19.55 8.25 -6.41
CA GLN A 449 18.86 9.44 -5.95
C GLN A 449 18.42 10.20 -7.20
N CYS A 450 17.12 10.21 -7.47
CA CYS A 450 16.53 11.02 -8.51
C CYS A 450 16.28 12.42 -7.93
N GLY A 451 16.84 13.43 -8.59
CA GLY A 451 16.62 14.83 -8.30
C GLY A 451 15.20 15.24 -8.65
N THR A 452 14.61 16.02 -7.76
CA THR A 452 13.23 16.48 -7.81
C THR A 452 13.18 17.99 -7.74
N PHE A 453 12.00 18.58 -7.88
CA PHE A 453 11.79 20.01 -7.62
C PHE A 453 12.24 20.45 -6.21
N LYS A 454 12.28 19.54 -5.22
CA LYS A 454 12.79 19.84 -3.87
C LYS A 454 14.30 20.13 -3.86
N ASP A 455 15.04 19.54 -4.79
CA ASP A 455 16.49 19.70 -4.89
C ASP A 455 16.88 20.98 -5.65
N MET A 456 15.89 21.65 -6.25
CA MET A 456 16.08 22.95 -6.87
C MET A 456 16.11 24.02 -5.78
N LYS A 457 17.07 24.94 -5.87
CA LYS A 457 17.03 26.15 -5.05
C LYS A 457 15.73 26.88 -5.38
N THR A 458 14.96 27.23 -4.36
CA THR A 458 13.76 28.04 -4.51
C THR A 458 14.17 29.42 -5.04
N SER A 459 14.10 29.63 -6.35
CA SER A 459 13.78 30.95 -6.88
C SER A 459 12.41 31.27 -6.31
N GLY A 460 12.31 32.25 -5.40
CA GLY A 460 11.15 32.48 -4.54
C GLY A 460 9.83 32.20 -5.23
N GLY A 461 9.20 31.08 -4.86
CA GLY A 461 7.86 30.75 -5.33
C GLY A 461 6.90 31.86 -4.95
N VAL A 462 5.90 32.10 -5.77
CA VAL A 462 4.78 33.03 -5.49
C VAL A 462 4.32 32.79 -4.06
N ILE A 463 4.64 33.74 -3.20
CA ILE A 463 4.43 33.63 -1.77
C ILE A 463 2.93 33.82 -1.54
N THR A 464 2.22 32.74 -1.22
CA THR A 464 0.81 32.75 -0.82
C THR A 464 0.59 33.31 0.59
N ARG A 465 1.65 33.69 1.31
CA ARG A 465 1.52 34.62 2.43
C ARG A 465 1.51 36.04 1.88
N LYS A 466 0.57 36.89 2.31
CA LYS A 466 0.76 38.35 2.20
C LYS A 466 2.16 38.66 2.75
N VAL A 467 3.12 38.84 1.85
CA VAL A 467 4.45 39.29 2.24
C VAL A 467 4.23 40.74 2.59
N HIS A 468 4.32 41.05 3.88
CA HIS A 468 4.53 42.43 4.27
C HIS A 468 5.93 42.81 3.77
N MET A 469 5.97 43.34 2.54
CA MET A 469 7.17 43.95 2.00
C MET A 469 7.28 45.32 2.64
N ASP A 470 8.25 45.45 3.54
CA ASP A 470 8.64 46.73 4.11
C ASP A 470 9.11 47.66 2.98
N SER A 471 8.37 48.75 2.76
CA SER A 471 8.61 49.74 1.72
C SER A 471 10.02 50.33 1.81
N ASP A 472 10.56 50.48 3.02
CA ASP A 472 11.89 51.06 3.22
C ASP A 472 12.99 50.09 2.77
N VAL A 473 12.77 48.79 2.92
CA VAL A 473 13.73 47.76 2.48
C VAL A 473 13.73 47.68 0.95
N PHE A 474 12.57 47.81 0.32
CA PHE A 474 12.45 47.81 -1.14
C PHE A 474 13.09 49.05 -1.76
N PHE A 475 12.81 50.23 -1.19
CA PHE A 475 13.41 51.50 -1.61
C PHE A 475 14.94 51.47 -1.48
N ARG A 476 15.47 50.98 -0.35
CA ARG A 476 16.92 50.82 -0.15
C ARG A 476 17.57 49.87 -1.18
N ARG A 477 16.89 48.78 -1.56
CA ARG A 477 17.38 47.84 -2.59
C ARG A 477 17.38 48.47 -3.98
N LEU A 478 16.37 49.26 -4.32
CA LEU A 478 16.32 49.97 -5.60
C LEU A 478 17.39 51.05 -5.72
N LEU A 479 17.66 51.79 -4.65
CA LEU A 479 18.79 52.73 -4.57
C LEU A 479 20.14 52.01 -4.78
N ALA A 480 20.31 50.84 -4.17
CA ALA A 480 21.52 50.04 -4.34
C ALA A 480 21.66 49.51 -5.79
N VAL A 481 20.56 49.11 -6.42
CA VAL A 481 20.53 48.66 -7.82
C VAL A 481 20.80 49.81 -8.79
N SER A 482 20.25 51.01 -8.56
CA SER A 482 20.56 52.22 -9.34
C SER A 482 22.05 52.52 -9.31
N LYS A 483 22.69 52.39 -8.14
CA LYS A 483 24.14 52.59 -7.99
C LYS A 483 24.99 51.48 -8.61
N GLN A 484 24.54 50.22 -8.60
CA GLN A 484 25.31 49.08 -9.11
C GLN A 484 25.14 48.84 -10.61
N ARG A 485 24.00 49.24 -11.20
CA ARG A 485 23.64 48.93 -12.58
C ARG A 485 23.48 50.18 -13.46
N GLU A 486 23.92 51.34 -12.98
CA GLU A 486 23.88 52.63 -13.70
C GLU A 486 22.48 53.00 -14.23
N VAL A 487 21.42 52.56 -13.54
CA VAL A 487 20.04 52.94 -13.88
C VAL A 487 19.77 54.34 -13.34
N SER A 488 19.31 55.26 -14.18
CA SER A 488 19.05 56.64 -13.77
C SER A 488 18.02 56.70 -12.64
N MET A 489 18.29 57.52 -11.62
CA MET A 489 17.39 57.67 -10.48
C MET A 489 16.01 58.18 -10.90
N GLU A 490 15.96 58.98 -11.97
CA GLU A 490 14.72 59.48 -12.56
C GLU A 490 13.83 58.35 -13.09
N THR A 491 14.43 57.32 -13.71
CA THR A 491 13.72 56.11 -14.15
C THR A 491 13.22 55.28 -12.96
N VAL A 492 13.98 55.24 -11.87
CA VAL A 492 13.61 54.48 -10.66
C VAL A 492 12.43 55.15 -9.93
N MET A 493 12.38 56.48 -9.93
CA MET A 493 11.34 57.27 -9.25
C MET A 493 10.08 57.48 -10.10
N SER A 494 10.11 57.17 -11.40
CA SER A 494 8.95 57.30 -12.28
C SER A 494 7.92 56.16 -12.14
N HIS A 495 8.24 55.15 -11.33
CA HIS A 495 7.37 54.00 -11.09
C HIS A 495 6.96 54.01 -9.60
N GLU A 496 5.68 53.84 -9.31
CA GLU A 496 5.17 53.88 -7.95
C GLU A 496 5.59 52.62 -7.18
N LEU A 497 6.39 52.80 -6.12
CA LEU A 497 7.06 51.71 -5.38
C LEU A 497 6.27 51.24 -4.14
N ALA A 498 5.08 51.80 -3.92
CA ALA A 498 4.18 51.45 -2.83
C ALA A 498 3.01 50.60 -3.35
N ALA A 499 2.47 49.72 -2.50
CA ALA A 499 1.29 48.92 -2.84
C ALA A 499 0.00 49.75 -2.97
N VAL A 500 0.02 51.02 -2.54
CA VAL A 500 -1.10 51.97 -2.60
C VAL A 500 -0.53 53.35 -3.00
N PRO A 501 -1.14 54.05 -3.96
CA PRO A 501 -0.65 55.37 -4.37
C PRO A 501 -0.70 56.39 -3.23
N ALA A 502 0.33 57.23 -3.11
CA ALA A 502 0.35 58.31 -2.10
C ALA A 502 -0.80 59.32 -2.29
N LEU A 503 -1.36 59.41 -3.50
CA LEU A 503 -2.54 60.20 -3.86
C LEU A 503 -3.79 59.83 -3.04
N CYS A 504 -3.88 58.62 -2.47
CA CYS A 504 -5.01 58.21 -1.65
C CYS A 504 -5.02 58.82 -0.23
N PHE A 505 -3.93 59.43 0.22
CA PHE A 505 -3.85 60.06 1.56
C PHE A 505 -4.16 61.57 1.55
N MET A 506 -4.17 62.24 0.39
CA MET A 506 -4.45 63.69 0.30
C MET A 506 -5.96 64.04 0.25
N MET A 507 -6.88 63.07 0.33
CA MET A 507 -8.33 63.32 0.32
C MET A 507 -9.05 63.06 1.67
N MET A 508 -8.33 62.95 2.79
CA MET A 508 -8.95 62.75 4.12
C MET A 508 -8.73 63.88 5.13
N GLU A 509 -8.29 65.07 4.70
CA GLU A 509 -8.44 66.29 5.50
C GLU A 509 -9.12 67.38 4.67
N ALA A 510 -10.45 67.42 4.79
CA ALA A 510 -11.30 68.59 4.52
C ALA A 510 -12.39 68.63 5.60
#